data_AF-I0Z320-F1
#
_entry.id   AF-I0Z320-F1
#
_cell.length_a   1.000
_cell.length_b   1.000
_cell.length_c   1.000
_cell.angle_alpha   90.00
_cell.angle_beta   90.00
_cell.angle_gamma   90.00
#
_symmetry.space_group_name_H-M   'P 1'
#
loop_
_entity.id
_entity.type
_entity.pdbx_description
1 polymer ?
#
loop_
_entity_poly.entity_id
_entity_poly.type
_entity_poly.pdbx_seq_one_letter_code
_entity_poly.pdbx_strand_id
1 'polypeptide(L)'
;MQVPVGGVGRIYTHAEVHRWNGAELGPSREYNIDLAPRVVHCAGSLINALLDAGAQNYLEFKLLQQSYVWREGRYVRVPASRADIFKDRSLSPLDKRALMRFLQNAQQSFLAQGSSLDGPDAERPFVETLRAEGLGQSLRDVIMYALACIPSSQEGPELTGCPVSTADGMAALARYMESVGRYGADTAAFLVPLYGGGELPQAFCRVAAVAGALYVLRQPVADVTITSSPGGGRVCTGVTTGSGQALAAAPGLLEELLSADSALPAGESAAGIDDSADESAQQCHSQAVAILDQPLQEEESQVLVVIPPGAVCNTHPVYALQVGSATACAPPGRQVILLTKFLLYLSTPSKAPTAAEDLRPSLEALVNMRGLSCGSASTSASSKEEPSAADFRPKALLAAYYNSAASSSASALQHLPANIALCDPPDATIGYEAVIQGAQALLQRLFPDLQGGLFPGGGDAGDDESDEEAIQALSEALGDLGVPTDGPDKAG
;
A
#
# COMPACT_ATOMS: atom_id res chain seq x y z
N MET A 1 12.58 -24.53 -27.19
CA MET A 1 13.28 -25.03 -25.99
C MET A 1 12.30 -25.02 -24.84
N GLN A 2 12.21 -26.11 -24.08
CA GLN A 2 11.52 -26.11 -22.79
C GLN A 2 12.52 -25.59 -21.76
N VAL A 3 12.14 -24.52 -21.06
CA VAL A 3 12.94 -23.96 -19.98
C VAL A 3 12.23 -24.35 -18.69
N PRO A 4 12.90 -25.12 -17.81
CA PRO A 4 12.32 -25.45 -16.51
C PRO A 4 12.19 -24.17 -15.71
N VAL A 5 11.05 -24.00 -15.08
CA VAL A 5 10.88 -22.93 -14.09
C VAL A 5 11.66 -23.34 -12.85
N GLY A 6 12.66 -22.53 -12.45
CA GLY A 6 13.29 -22.68 -11.15
C GLY A 6 12.22 -22.57 -10.06
N GLY A 7 12.34 -23.31 -8.95
CA GLY A 7 11.35 -23.25 -7.87
C GLY A 7 11.01 -21.80 -7.52
N VAL A 8 9.72 -21.50 -7.31
CA VAL A 8 9.23 -20.16 -6.97
C VAL A 8 10.09 -19.62 -5.83
N GLY A 9 10.91 -18.60 -6.10
CA GLY A 9 11.67 -17.94 -5.06
C GLY A 9 10.71 -17.48 -3.97
N ARG A 10 11.09 -17.69 -2.71
CA ARG A 10 10.21 -17.35 -1.60
C ARG A 10 10.04 -15.83 -1.56
N ILE A 11 8.85 -15.35 -1.90
CA ILE A 11 8.49 -13.92 -1.82
C ILE A 11 8.62 -13.42 -0.37
N TYR A 12 8.29 -14.28 0.60
CA TYR A 12 8.35 -13.96 2.03
C TYR A 12 9.28 -14.92 2.77
N THR A 13 10.00 -14.41 3.75
CA THR A 13 10.77 -15.23 4.70
C THR A 13 9.85 -15.94 5.71
N HIS A 14 10.41 -16.85 6.49
CA HIS A 14 9.68 -17.43 7.62
C HIS A 14 9.44 -16.36 8.69
N ALA A 15 8.23 -16.30 9.25
CA ALA A 15 7.89 -15.30 10.25
C ALA A 15 8.48 -15.65 11.63
N GLU A 16 9.16 -14.70 12.26
CA GLU A 16 9.53 -14.75 13.68
C GLU A 16 8.30 -14.34 14.51
N VAL A 17 7.68 -15.29 15.21
CA VAL A 17 6.42 -15.07 15.95
C VAL A 17 6.64 -15.08 17.46
N HIS A 18 6.21 -14.00 18.11
CA HIS A 18 6.16 -13.84 19.56
C HIS A 18 4.73 -13.80 20.03
N ARG A 19 4.42 -14.50 21.12
CA ARG A 19 3.08 -14.52 21.69
C ARG A 19 3.12 -14.26 23.18
N TRP A 20 2.13 -13.52 23.65
CA TRP A 20 1.95 -13.26 25.06
C TRP A 20 1.38 -14.50 25.76
N ASN A 21 1.98 -14.90 26.87
CA ASN A 21 1.58 -16.11 27.59
C ASN A 21 0.14 -16.00 28.13
N GLY A 22 -0.71 -16.94 27.73
CA GLY A 22 -2.13 -16.93 28.08
C GLY A 22 -2.99 -15.97 27.26
N ALA A 23 -2.48 -15.39 26.17
CA ALA A 23 -3.27 -14.50 25.32
C ALA A 23 -4.43 -15.22 24.64
N GLU A 24 -5.64 -14.73 24.88
CA GLU A 24 -6.86 -15.09 24.17
C GLU A 24 -7.02 -14.20 22.93
N LEU A 25 -6.70 -14.75 21.76
CA LEU A 25 -6.81 -14.04 20.49
C LEU A 25 -8.22 -14.16 19.88
N GLY A 26 -9.07 -15.07 20.37
CA GLY A 26 -10.36 -15.34 19.76
C GLY A 26 -10.27 -16.22 18.50
N PRO A 27 -11.38 -16.36 17.74
CA PRO A 27 -11.45 -17.25 16.59
C PRO A 27 -10.62 -16.75 15.41
N SER A 28 -9.83 -17.64 14.78
CA SER A 28 -8.98 -17.28 13.65
C SER A 28 -9.75 -16.75 12.43
N ARG A 29 -10.99 -17.21 12.23
CA ARG A 29 -11.85 -16.80 11.09
C ARG A 29 -12.35 -15.36 11.17
N GLU A 30 -12.19 -14.70 12.31
CA GLU A 30 -12.54 -13.29 12.49
C GLU A 30 -11.37 -12.35 12.15
N TYR A 31 -10.23 -12.90 11.71
CA TYR A 31 -9.07 -12.14 11.28
C TYR A 31 -8.86 -12.24 9.78
N ASN A 32 -8.65 -11.09 9.15
CA ASN A 32 -8.11 -10.97 7.80
C ASN A 32 -6.78 -10.21 7.91
N ILE A 33 -5.67 -10.92 7.78
CA ILE A 33 -4.32 -10.38 8.01
C ILE A 33 -3.62 -10.20 6.67
N ASP A 34 -3.46 -8.94 6.25
CA ASP A 34 -2.69 -8.62 5.05
C ASP A 34 -1.18 -8.89 5.23
N LEU A 35 -0.59 -9.53 4.22
CA LEU A 35 0.87 -9.68 4.11
C LEU A 35 1.56 -8.45 3.50
N ALA A 36 0.81 -7.60 2.80
CA ALA A 36 1.32 -6.36 2.22
C ALA A 36 0.32 -5.22 2.50
N PRO A 37 0.21 -4.79 3.76
CA PRO A 37 -0.78 -3.80 4.19
C PRO A 37 -0.49 -2.44 3.58
N ARG A 38 -1.52 -1.83 2.99
CA ARG A 38 -1.47 -0.56 2.27
C ARG A 38 -2.74 0.25 2.53
N VAL A 39 -2.67 1.55 2.26
CA VAL A 39 -3.81 2.46 2.25
C VAL A 39 -4.11 2.93 0.84
N VAL A 40 -5.37 3.21 0.55
CA VAL A 40 -5.82 3.70 -0.75
C VAL A 40 -6.00 5.21 -0.67
N HIS A 41 -5.29 5.98 -1.49
CA HIS A 41 -5.54 7.41 -1.60
C HIS A 41 -6.94 7.65 -2.20
N CYS A 42 -7.73 8.54 -1.59
CA CYS A 42 -9.09 8.83 -2.07
C CYS A 42 -9.12 9.32 -3.52
N ALA A 43 -8.10 10.06 -3.96
CA ALA A 43 -7.89 10.51 -5.34
C ALA A 43 -6.72 9.78 -6.03
N GLY A 44 -6.42 8.55 -5.61
CA GLY A 44 -5.33 7.76 -6.20
C GLY A 44 -5.71 7.04 -7.49
N SER A 45 -4.69 6.65 -8.27
CA SER A 45 -4.86 5.89 -9.51
C SER A 45 -5.61 4.56 -9.34
N LEU A 46 -5.50 3.92 -8.17
CA LEU A 46 -6.28 2.70 -7.86
C LEU A 46 -7.78 2.97 -7.85
N ILE A 47 -8.26 4.09 -7.30
CA ILE A 47 -9.70 4.40 -7.29
C ILE A 47 -10.20 4.56 -8.73
N ASN A 48 -9.45 5.26 -9.58
CA ASN A 48 -9.79 5.39 -10.99
C ASN A 48 -9.82 4.02 -11.68
N ALA A 49 -8.78 3.19 -11.47
CA ALA A 49 -8.72 1.85 -12.04
C ALA A 49 -9.88 0.94 -11.57
N LEU A 50 -10.32 1.06 -10.32
CA LEU A 50 -11.48 0.33 -9.81
C LEU A 50 -12.77 0.75 -10.52
N LEU A 51 -13.00 2.07 -10.64
CA LEU A 51 -14.16 2.65 -11.32
C LEU A 51 -14.18 2.26 -12.80
N ASP A 52 -13.06 2.45 -13.50
CA ASP A 52 -12.92 2.13 -14.92
C ASP A 52 -13.09 0.62 -15.20
N ALA A 53 -12.82 -0.24 -14.22
CA ALA A 53 -13.02 -1.69 -14.34
C ALA A 53 -14.41 -2.18 -13.90
N GLY A 54 -15.23 -1.32 -13.28
CA GLY A 54 -16.46 -1.75 -12.60
C GLY A 54 -16.19 -2.60 -11.34
N ALA A 55 -14.95 -2.63 -10.85
CA ALA A 55 -14.53 -3.46 -9.72
C ALA A 55 -15.01 -2.92 -8.36
N GLN A 56 -15.37 -1.64 -8.28
CA GLN A 56 -15.94 -1.02 -7.08
C GLN A 56 -17.21 -1.73 -6.59
N ASN A 57 -17.95 -2.39 -7.48
CA ASN A 57 -19.18 -3.12 -7.15
C ASN A 57 -18.93 -4.35 -6.25
N TYR A 58 -17.68 -4.74 -6.06
CA TYR A 58 -17.28 -5.91 -5.26
C TYR A 58 -16.54 -5.54 -3.98
N LEU A 59 -16.37 -4.25 -3.71
CA LEU A 59 -15.50 -3.76 -2.67
C LEU A 59 -16.23 -2.71 -1.82
N GLU A 60 -15.99 -2.77 -0.53
CA GLU A 60 -16.37 -1.71 0.40
C GLU A 60 -15.12 -1.14 1.06
N PHE A 61 -15.18 0.14 1.42
CA PHE A 61 -14.07 0.85 2.07
C PHE A 61 -14.53 1.55 3.34
N LYS A 62 -13.60 1.68 4.29
CA LYS A 62 -13.68 2.65 5.40
C LYS A 62 -12.70 3.78 5.17
N LEU A 63 -13.09 4.99 5.56
CA LEU A 63 -12.14 6.09 5.70
C LEU A 63 -11.16 5.80 6.83
N LEU A 64 -9.89 6.11 6.60
CA LEU A 64 -8.92 6.25 7.67
C LEU A 64 -9.36 7.42 8.56
N GLN A 65 -9.30 7.27 9.88
CA GLN A 65 -9.81 8.32 10.77
C GLN A 65 -8.79 9.43 11.00
N GLN A 66 -7.51 9.06 11.17
CA GLN A 66 -6.45 10.03 11.45
C GLN A 66 -5.06 9.50 11.04
N SER A 67 -4.18 10.44 10.67
CA SER A 67 -2.76 10.19 10.51
C SER A 67 -1.96 10.91 11.61
N TYR A 68 -0.87 10.29 12.07
CA TYR A 68 0.01 10.82 13.10
C TYR A 68 1.46 10.76 12.67
N VAL A 69 2.27 11.67 13.19
CA VAL A 69 3.73 11.56 13.19
C VAL A 69 4.20 11.27 14.61
N TRP A 70 4.99 10.23 14.79
CA TRP A 70 5.63 9.91 16.06
C TRP A 70 6.83 10.84 16.30
N ARG A 71 6.80 11.59 17.40
CA ARG A 71 7.87 12.52 17.79
C ARG A 71 8.04 12.53 19.30
N GLU A 72 9.27 12.36 19.76
CA GLU A 72 9.63 12.52 21.18
C GLU A 72 8.70 11.74 22.13
N GLY A 73 8.33 10.50 21.74
CA GLY A 73 7.45 9.65 22.54
C GLY A 73 5.96 9.97 22.43
N ARG A 74 5.53 10.82 21.49
CA ARG A 74 4.14 11.29 21.36
C ARG A 74 3.61 11.17 19.94
N TYR A 75 2.30 10.97 19.85
CA TYR A 75 1.54 11.05 18.60
C TYR A 75 1.21 12.52 18.29
N VAL A 76 1.76 13.07 17.22
CA VAL A 76 1.44 14.41 16.73
C VAL A 76 0.50 14.28 15.53
N ARG A 77 -0.72 14.82 15.64
CA ARG A 77 -1.71 14.75 14.56
C ARG A 77 -1.18 15.40 13.28
N VAL A 78 -1.39 14.73 12.16
CA VAL A 78 -1.17 15.31 10.83
C VAL A 78 -2.36 16.22 10.53
N PRO A 79 -2.16 17.51 10.25
CA PRO A 79 -3.27 18.40 9.94
C PRO A 79 -4.00 17.95 8.67
N ALA A 80 -5.32 17.78 8.74
CA ALA A 80 -6.15 17.39 7.61
C ALA A 80 -6.73 18.61 6.86
N SER A 81 -6.68 19.81 7.45
CA SER A 81 -7.23 21.02 6.84
C SER A 81 -6.43 22.27 7.17
N ARG A 82 -6.69 23.36 6.43
CA ARG A 82 -6.20 24.70 6.79
C ARG A 82 -6.64 25.06 8.21
N ALA A 83 -7.87 24.71 8.60
CA ALA A 83 -8.39 24.97 9.93
C ALA A 83 -7.61 24.21 11.01
N ASP A 84 -7.18 22.97 10.74
CA ASP A 84 -6.37 22.17 11.66
C ASP A 84 -4.98 22.77 11.84
N ILE A 85 -4.34 23.19 10.75
CA ILE A 85 -3.03 23.89 10.80
C ILE A 85 -3.14 25.14 11.69
N PHE A 86 -4.23 25.91 11.55
CA PHE A 86 -4.46 27.09 12.38
C PHE A 86 -4.69 26.74 13.86
N LYS A 87 -5.40 25.65 14.16
CA LYS A 87 -5.71 25.20 15.53
C LYS A 87 -4.52 24.52 16.23
N ASP A 88 -3.57 23.97 15.48
CA ASP A 88 -2.45 23.21 16.02
C ASP A 88 -1.53 24.07 16.90
N ARG A 89 -1.42 23.75 18.18
CA ARG A 89 -0.59 24.52 19.13
C ARG A 89 0.88 24.09 19.14
N SER A 90 1.21 22.98 18.49
CA SER A 90 2.59 22.50 18.35
C SER A 90 3.38 23.27 17.30
N LEU A 91 2.70 23.91 16.35
CA LEU A 91 3.31 24.73 15.30
C LEU A 91 3.42 26.20 15.69
N SER A 92 4.59 26.81 15.49
CA SER A 92 4.77 28.25 15.69
C SER A 92 3.99 29.06 14.63
N PRO A 93 3.65 30.34 14.89
CA PRO A 93 3.00 31.19 13.88
C PRO A 93 3.80 31.34 12.57
N LEU A 94 5.15 31.26 12.66
CA LEU A 94 6.02 31.29 11.49
C LEU A 94 5.92 29.99 10.70
N ASP A 95 5.96 28.85 11.39
CA ASP A 95 5.80 27.51 10.79
C ASP A 95 4.46 27.38 10.09
N LYS A 96 3.37 27.81 10.72
CA LYS A 96 2.04 27.84 10.12
C LYS A 96 2.00 28.68 8.84
N ARG A 97 2.63 29.86 8.85
CA ARG A 97 2.69 30.74 7.67
C ARG A 97 3.51 30.11 6.54
N ALA A 98 4.66 29.51 6.85
CA ALA A 98 5.51 28.86 5.87
C ALA A 98 4.78 27.64 5.25
N LEU A 99 4.22 26.78 6.09
CA LEU A 99 3.44 25.61 5.66
C LEU A 99 2.25 26.01 4.78
N MET A 100 1.46 26.99 5.23
CA MET A 100 0.29 27.45 4.46
C MET A 100 0.67 28.06 3.12
N ARG A 101 1.77 28.83 3.06
CA ARG A 101 2.28 29.39 1.80
C ARG A 101 2.73 28.29 0.86
N PHE A 102 3.51 27.33 1.38
CA PHE A 102 4.00 26.21 0.60
C PHE A 102 2.84 25.37 0.01
N LEU A 103 1.87 24.97 0.84
CA LEU A 103 0.72 24.19 0.38
C LEU A 103 -0.15 24.96 -0.63
N GLN A 104 -0.31 26.28 -0.47
CA GLN A 104 -1.02 27.10 -1.46
C GLN A 104 -0.28 27.17 -2.78
N ASN A 105 1.05 27.35 -2.75
CA ASN A 105 1.88 27.35 -3.94
C ASN A 105 1.82 25.99 -4.64
N ALA A 106 1.93 24.89 -3.89
CA ALA A 106 1.83 23.53 -4.42
C ALA A 106 0.48 23.28 -5.10
N GLN A 107 -0.63 23.71 -4.48
CA GLN A 107 -1.97 23.61 -5.07
C GLN A 107 -2.09 24.43 -6.36
N GLN A 108 -1.54 25.64 -6.39
CA GLN A 108 -1.58 26.51 -7.58
C GLN A 108 -0.73 25.95 -8.72
N SER A 109 0.50 25.49 -8.42
CA SER A 109 1.39 24.86 -9.40
C SER A 109 0.76 23.62 -10.03
N PHE A 110 -0.01 22.86 -9.25
CA PHE A 110 -0.75 21.70 -9.75
C PHE A 110 -1.93 22.09 -10.65
N LEU A 111 -2.78 23.02 -10.20
CA LEU A 111 -3.96 23.48 -10.97
C LEU A 111 -3.58 24.19 -12.27
N ALA A 112 -2.38 24.76 -12.35
CA ALA A 112 -1.91 25.49 -13.52
C ALA A 112 -1.44 24.60 -14.69
N GLN A 113 -1.56 23.26 -14.61
CA GLN A 113 -1.20 22.24 -15.62
C GLN A 113 -0.15 22.71 -16.65
N GLY A 114 1.14 22.43 -16.38
CA GLY A 114 2.16 22.28 -17.45
C GLY A 114 3.21 23.39 -17.66
N SER A 115 3.67 24.12 -16.64
CA SER A 115 4.80 25.05 -16.89
C SER A 115 5.79 25.35 -15.75
N SER A 116 5.56 24.93 -14.50
CA SER A 116 6.47 25.27 -13.38
C SER A 116 7.32 24.12 -12.84
N LEU A 117 7.10 22.89 -13.31
CA LEU A 117 7.86 21.70 -12.88
C LEU A 117 8.64 21.05 -14.02
N ASP A 118 8.70 21.65 -15.20
CA ASP A 118 9.55 21.17 -16.29
C ASP A 118 10.81 22.05 -16.35
N GLY A 119 11.95 21.51 -15.93
CA GLY A 119 13.23 22.22 -15.89
C GLY A 119 14.24 21.56 -14.97
N PRO A 120 15.48 22.09 -14.90
CA PRO A 120 16.53 21.54 -14.02
C PRO A 120 16.16 21.54 -12.53
N ASP A 121 15.23 22.41 -12.11
CA ASP A 121 14.72 22.44 -10.74
C ASP A 121 13.75 21.28 -10.42
N ALA A 122 13.23 20.56 -11.42
CA ALA A 122 12.33 19.42 -11.25
C ALA A 122 13.07 18.18 -10.71
N GLU A 123 14.29 17.97 -11.23
CA GLU A 123 15.14 16.83 -10.90
C GLU A 123 15.91 17.03 -9.59
N ARG A 124 15.93 18.25 -9.06
CA ARG A 124 16.62 18.52 -7.79
C ARG A 124 15.92 17.78 -6.64
N PRO A 125 16.65 17.39 -5.57
CA PRO A 125 16.07 16.72 -4.42
C PRO A 125 14.88 17.50 -3.82
N PHE A 126 13.75 16.82 -3.63
CA PHE A 126 12.54 17.45 -3.07
C PHE A 126 12.79 18.13 -1.72
N VAL A 127 13.62 17.50 -0.88
CA VAL A 127 14.00 18.05 0.42
C VAL A 127 14.70 19.42 0.32
N GLU A 128 15.46 19.68 -0.74
CA GLU A 128 16.09 20.97 -0.97
C GLU A 128 15.07 22.05 -1.32
N THR A 129 14.02 21.68 -2.07
CA THR A 129 12.86 22.56 -2.31
C THR A 129 12.18 22.95 -1.01
N LEU A 130 11.94 21.98 -0.12
CA LEU A 130 11.32 22.26 1.17
C LEU A 130 12.20 23.17 2.05
N ARG A 131 13.54 22.99 2.02
CA ARG A 131 14.47 23.87 2.72
C ARG A 131 14.47 25.29 2.15
N ALA A 132 14.46 25.43 0.83
CA ALA A 132 14.43 26.73 0.15
C ALA A 132 13.17 27.54 0.48
N GLU A 133 12.05 26.86 0.73
CA GLU A 133 10.78 27.46 1.19
C GLU A 133 10.79 27.87 2.67
N GLY A 134 11.89 27.61 3.39
CA GLY A 134 12.06 27.98 4.79
C GLY A 134 11.33 27.06 5.77
N LEU A 135 11.00 25.84 5.36
CA LEU A 135 10.33 24.86 6.22
C LEU A 135 11.35 24.20 7.16
N GLY A 136 11.12 24.25 8.46
CA GLY A 136 11.94 23.56 9.47
C GLY A 136 11.83 22.03 9.37
N GLN A 137 12.77 21.31 9.99
CA GLN A 137 12.84 19.83 9.93
C GLN A 137 11.49 19.17 10.21
N SER A 138 10.81 19.61 11.28
CA SER A 138 9.54 19.02 11.68
C SER A 138 8.46 19.11 10.61
N LEU A 139 8.38 20.23 9.90
CA LEU A 139 7.43 20.40 8.79
C LEU A 139 7.85 19.59 7.57
N ARG A 140 9.15 19.51 7.29
CA ARG A 140 9.67 18.71 6.17
C ARG A 140 9.34 17.23 6.36
N ASP A 141 9.53 16.66 7.54
CA ASP A 141 9.18 15.26 7.81
C ASP A 141 7.68 15.01 7.62
N VAL A 142 6.82 15.94 8.06
CA VAL A 142 5.37 15.84 7.86
C VAL A 142 5.06 15.81 6.37
N ILE A 143 5.62 16.75 5.60
CA ILE A 143 5.37 16.82 4.16
C ILE A 143 5.91 15.59 3.44
N MET A 144 7.16 15.19 3.69
CA MET A 144 7.82 14.08 3.00
C MET A 144 7.21 12.72 3.38
N TYR A 145 7.05 12.45 4.67
CA TYR A 145 6.74 11.10 5.14
C TYR A 145 5.25 10.91 5.45
N ALA A 146 4.53 11.93 5.92
CA ALA A 146 3.12 11.80 6.27
C ALA A 146 2.15 12.20 5.15
N LEU A 147 2.49 13.23 4.36
CA LEU A 147 1.63 13.68 3.25
C LEU A 147 2.03 13.01 1.93
N ALA A 148 3.31 13.10 1.54
CA ALA A 148 3.81 12.52 0.30
C ALA A 148 4.12 11.01 0.43
N CYS A 149 4.08 10.45 1.64
CA CYS A 149 4.27 9.02 1.92
C CYS A 149 5.56 8.42 1.33
N ILE A 150 6.66 9.19 1.35
CA ILE A 150 7.95 8.75 0.80
C ILE A 150 8.54 7.61 1.66
N PRO A 151 8.86 6.44 1.08
CA PRO A 151 9.22 5.24 1.85
C PRO A 151 10.66 5.23 2.36
N SER A 152 11.53 6.12 1.88
CA SER A 152 12.95 6.13 2.20
C SER A 152 13.40 7.44 2.84
N SER A 153 14.50 7.43 3.61
CA SER A 153 15.06 8.66 4.18
C SER A 153 15.51 9.59 3.07
N GLN A 154 15.24 10.88 3.22
CA GLN A 154 15.50 11.91 2.21
C GLN A 154 16.64 12.85 2.59
N GLU A 155 17.06 12.86 3.85
CA GLU A 155 18.14 13.70 4.35
C GLU A 155 18.78 13.09 5.61
N GLY A 156 19.92 13.65 6.02
CA GLY A 156 20.62 13.22 7.23
C GLY A 156 21.55 12.00 7.00
N PRO A 157 22.19 11.51 8.07
CA PRO A 157 23.09 10.35 8.01
C PRO A 157 22.36 9.05 7.65
N GLU A 158 21.03 9.02 7.73
CA GLU A 158 20.19 7.89 7.37
C GLU A 158 19.86 7.82 5.87
N LEU A 159 20.20 8.83 5.07
CA LEU A 159 19.98 8.82 3.62
C LEU A 159 20.75 7.66 2.99
N THR A 160 20.01 6.72 2.38
CA THR A 160 20.54 5.64 1.57
C THR A 160 19.92 5.74 0.17
N GLY A 161 20.77 5.84 -0.85
CA GLY A 161 20.33 6.03 -2.24
C GLY A 161 20.05 7.48 -2.64
N CYS A 162 19.37 7.66 -3.77
CA CYS A 162 19.04 8.97 -4.32
C CYS A 162 17.76 9.53 -3.66
N PRO A 163 17.77 10.79 -3.21
CA PRO A 163 16.55 11.49 -2.81
C PRO A 163 15.53 11.54 -3.94
N VAL A 164 14.25 11.58 -3.58
CA VAL A 164 13.12 11.77 -4.49
C VAL A 164 13.24 13.13 -5.18
N SER A 165 12.97 13.15 -6.49
CA SER A 165 12.97 14.38 -7.29
C SER A 165 11.87 15.35 -6.80
N THR A 166 12.05 16.65 -7.06
CA THR A 166 11.02 17.63 -6.74
C THR A 166 9.73 17.36 -7.53
N ALA A 167 9.83 16.91 -8.77
CA ALA A 167 8.67 16.51 -9.57
C ALA A 167 7.85 15.40 -8.90
N ASP A 168 8.50 14.31 -8.50
CA ASP A 168 7.84 13.16 -7.86
C ASP A 168 7.28 13.51 -6.49
N GLY A 169 8.04 14.27 -5.69
CA GLY A 169 7.60 14.73 -4.37
C GLY A 169 6.38 15.65 -4.45
N MET A 170 6.34 16.54 -5.43
CA MET A 170 5.20 17.42 -5.68
C MET A 170 3.99 16.66 -6.23
N ALA A 171 4.18 15.68 -7.11
CA ALA A 171 3.11 14.81 -7.60
C ALA A 171 2.49 13.98 -6.46
N ALA A 172 3.33 13.43 -5.57
CA ALA A 172 2.87 12.72 -4.38
C ALA A 172 2.06 13.61 -3.43
N LEU A 173 2.56 14.83 -3.16
CA LEU A 173 1.86 15.80 -2.33
C LEU A 173 0.53 16.23 -2.95
N ALA A 174 0.49 16.47 -4.26
CA ALA A 174 -0.74 16.85 -4.97
C ALA A 174 -1.81 15.78 -4.81
N ARG A 175 -1.46 14.50 -5.02
CA ARG A 175 -2.38 13.36 -4.82
C ARG A 175 -2.98 13.33 -3.41
N TYR A 176 -2.16 13.58 -2.39
CA TYR A 176 -2.65 13.68 -1.01
C TYR A 176 -3.65 14.85 -0.87
N MET A 177 -3.29 16.03 -1.39
CA MET A 177 -4.13 17.23 -1.30
C MET A 177 -5.47 17.08 -2.03
N GLU A 178 -5.52 16.37 -3.16
CA GLU A 178 -6.75 16.04 -3.88
C GLU A 178 -7.58 14.96 -3.17
N SER A 179 -6.94 14.13 -2.34
CA SER A 179 -7.59 13.06 -1.60
C SER A 179 -8.29 13.56 -0.34
N VAL A 180 -7.70 14.55 0.34
CA VAL A 180 -8.28 15.16 1.55
C VAL A 180 -9.67 15.73 1.26
N GLY A 181 -10.65 15.38 2.09
CA GLY A 181 -12.00 15.92 1.99
C GLY A 181 -12.82 15.41 0.79
N ARG A 182 -12.28 14.49 -0.02
CA ARG A 182 -12.96 13.98 -1.23
C ARG A 182 -14.30 13.31 -0.93
N TYR A 183 -14.40 12.62 0.21
CA TYR A 183 -15.60 11.88 0.64
C TYR A 183 -16.37 12.60 1.76
N GLY A 184 -16.16 13.91 1.92
CA GLY A 184 -16.86 14.73 2.91
C GLY A 184 -15.95 15.77 3.54
N ALA A 185 -16.52 16.87 4.00
CA ALA A 185 -15.77 17.88 4.75
C ALA A 185 -15.10 17.23 5.98
N ASP A 186 -13.84 17.58 6.23
CA ASP A 186 -13.03 17.08 7.35
C ASP A 186 -12.70 15.56 7.33
N THR A 187 -12.82 14.90 6.17
CA THR A 187 -12.39 13.50 5.99
C THR A 187 -10.91 13.37 5.60
N ALA A 188 -10.26 12.28 6.03
CA ALA A 188 -8.86 12.00 5.73
C ALA A 188 -8.61 11.69 4.25
N ALA A 189 -7.33 11.67 3.86
CA ALA A 189 -6.87 11.41 2.49
C ALA A 189 -6.90 9.93 2.08
N PHE A 190 -7.24 9.02 3.00
CA PHE A 190 -7.04 7.58 2.81
C PHE A 190 -8.29 6.76 3.10
N LEU A 191 -8.40 5.66 2.37
CA LEU A 191 -9.35 4.57 2.55
C LEU A 191 -8.61 3.29 2.93
N VAL A 192 -9.32 2.41 3.62
CA VAL A 192 -8.90 1.04 3.96
C VAL A 192 -10.00 0.09 3.47
N PRO A 193 -9.66 -0.95 2.68
CA PRO A 193 -10.65 -1.93 2.23
C PRO A 193 -11.23 -2.73 3.40
N LEU A 194 -12.53 -2.99 3.37
CA LEU A 194 -13.13 -3.98 4.25
C LEU A 194 -12.57 -5.36 3.90
N TYR A 195 -12.37 -6.19 4.92
CA TYR A 195 -11.74 -7.52 4.84
C TYR A 195 -10.26 -7.52 4.38
N GLY A 196 -9.63 -6.35 4.23
CA GLY A 196 -8.21 -6.20 3.94
C GLY A 196 -7.88 -6.03 2.46
N GLY A 197 -6.61 -5.71 2.18
CA GLY A 197 -6.09 -5.50 0.82
C GLY A 197 -6.15 -6.74 -0.07
N GLY A 198 -6.27 -7.93 0.52
CA GLY A 198 -6.46 -9.19 -0.20
C GLY A 198 -7.74 -9.27 -1.05
N GLU A 199 -8.73 -8.41 -0.82
CA GLU A 199 -9.95 -8.34 -1.64
C GLU A 199 -9.71 -7.65 -3.00
N LEU A 200 -8.72 -6.75 -3.11
CA LEU A 200 -8.46 -6.01 -4.34
C LEU A 200 -8.08 -6.93 -5.51
N PRO A 201 -7.10 -7.86 -5.38
CA PRO A 201 -6.82 -8.81 -6.46
C PRO A 201 -8.03 -9.69 -6.79
N GLN A 202 -8.83 -10.10 -5.80
CA GLN A 202 -10.01 -10.93 -6.02
C GLN A 202 -11.08 -10.20 -6.84
N ALA A 203 -11.29 -8.91 -6.59
CA ALA A 203 -12.22 -8.08 -7.35
C ALA A 203 -11.80 -7.98 -8.83
N PHE A 204 -10.52 -7.69 -9.11
CA PHE A 204 -10.02 -7.67 -10.49
C PHE A 204 -10.06 -9.05 -11.15
N CYS A 205 -9.76 -10.13 -10.41
CA CYS A 205 -9.90 -11.49 -10.91
C CYS A 205 -11.33 -11.79 -11.32
N ARG A 206 -12.32 -11.32 -10.54
CA ARG A 206 -13.73 -11.45 -10.86
C ARG A 206 -14.10 -10.68 -12.13
N VAL A 207 -13.66 -9.43 -12.28
CA VAL A 207 -13.88 -8.63 -13.50
C VAL A 207 -13.36 -9.39 -14.72
N ALA A 208 -12.14 -9.90 -14.66
CA ALA A 208 -11.55 -10.68 -15.73
C ALA A 208 -12.33 -11.99 -16.00
N ALA A 209 -12.81 -12.68 -14.97
CA ALA A 209 -13.61 -13.89 -15.13
C ALA A 209 -14.95 -13.63 -15.84
N VAL A 210 -15.61 -12.52 -15.52
CA VAL A 210 -16.84 -12.08 -16.21
C VAL A 210 -16.56 -11.79 -17.69
N ALA A 211 -15.37 -11.26 -18.01
CA ALA A 211 -14.90 -11.08 -19.38
C ALA A 211 -14.42 -12.38 -20.07
N GLY A 212 -14.54 -13.54 -19.41
CA GLY A 212 -14.24 -14.86 -19.98
C GLY A 212 -12.89 -15.46 -19.57
N ALA A 213 -12.14 -14.85 -18.65
CA ALA A 213 -10.91 -15.43 -18.14
C ALA A 213 -11.16 -16.68 -17.27
N LEU A 214 -10.31 -17.70 -17.42
CA LEU A 214 -10.37 -18.94 -16.64
C LEU A 214 -9.29 -18.94 -15.54
N TYR A 215 -9.70 -19.21 -14.31
CA TYR A 215 -8.79 -19.29 -13.15
C TYR A 215 -8.61 -20.73 -12.68
N VAL A 216 -7.35 -21.13 -12.46
CA VAL A 216 -7.00 -22.45 -11.94
C VAL A 216 -6.05 -22.31 -10.75
N LEU A 217 -6.57 -22.52 -9.55
CA LEU A 217 -5.76 -22.53 -8.32
C LEU A 217 -5.14 -23.90 -8.05
N ARG A 218 -4.05 -23.92 -7.27
CA ARG A 218 -3.30 -25.15 -6.90
C ARG A 218 -2.74 -25.91 -8.11
N GLN A 219 -2.49 -25.20 -9.20
CA GLN A 219 -1.88 -25.75 -10.41
C GLN A 219 -0.61 -24.94 -10.72
N PRO A 220 0.58 -25.42 -10.37
CA PRO A 220 1.82 -24.72 -10.70
C PRO A 220 2.12 -24.83 -12.21
N VAL A 221 2.91 -23.89 -12.71
CA VAL A 221 3.58 -24.01 -14.02
C VAL A 221 4.90 -24.74 -13.82
N ALA A 222 5.20 -25.72 -14.66
CA ALA A 222 6.42 -26.52 -14.60
C ALA A 222 7.48 -26.03 -15.60
N ASP A 223 7.04 -25.72 -16.82
CA ASP A 223 7.94 -25.32 -17.91
C ASP A 223 7.31 -24.25 -18.79
N VAL A 224 8.15 -23.35 -19.30
CA VAL A 224 7.80 -22.37 -20.33
C VAL A 224 8.38 -22.81 -21.67
N THR A 225 7.55 -22.81 -22.72
CA THR A 225 7.96 -23.18 -24.08
C THR A 225 8.30 -21.92 -24.86
N ILE A 226 9.59 -21.77 -25.21
CA ILE A 226 10.09 -20.63 -25.99
C ILE A 226 10.58 -21.12 -27.36
N THR A 227 10.18 -20.43 -28.42
CA THR A 227 10.58 -20.71 -29.80
C THR A 227 11.24 -19.49 -30.45
N SER A 228 12.02 -19.73 -31.50
CA SER A 228 12.57 -18.65 -32.32
C SER A 228 11.54 -18.22 -33.36
N SER A 229 11.24 -16.93 -33.37
CA SER A 229 10.47 -16.27 -34.43
C SER A 229 11.26 -16.27 -35.74
N PRO A 230 10.58 -16.31 -36.92
CA PRO A 230 11.22 -16.17 -38.23
C PRO A 230 12.12 -14.93 -38.37
N GLY A 231 11.90 -13.88 -37.56
CA GLY A 231 12.72 -12.66 -37.51
C GLY A 231 13.90 -12.72 -36.52
N GLY A 232 14.22 -13.89 -35.96
CA GLY A 232 15.34 -14.08 -35.02
C GLY A 232 15.05 -13.75 -33.55
N GLY A 233 13.87 -13.22 -33.23
CA GLY A 233 13.43 -12.97 -31.84
C GLY A 233 12.99 -14.25 -31.11
N ARG A 234 12.99 -14.23 -29.77
CA ARG A 234 12.41 -15.31 -28.95
C ARG A 234 10.95 -14.99 -28.63
N VAL A 235 10.09 -16.01 -28.64
CA VAL A 235 8.65 -15.89 -28.36
C VAL A 235 8.21 -17.04 -27.46
N CYS A 236 7.48 -16.73 -26.39
CA CYS A 236 6.78 -17.74 -25.60
C CYS A 236 5.57 -18.27 -26.38
N THR A 237 5.47 -19.58 -26.56
CA THR A 237 4.37 -20.22 -27.30
C THR A 237 3.46 -21.08 -26.42
N GLY A 238 3.75 -21.19 -25.13
CA GLY A 238 2.93 -21.96 -24.21
C GLY A 238 3.65 -22.35 -22.92
N VAL A 239 2.92 -23.04 -22.07
CA VAL A 239 3.40 -23.57 -20.80
C VAL A 239 3.02 -25.02 -20.61
N THR A 240 3.79 -25.73 -19.79
CA THR A 240 3.41 -27.04 -19.27
C THR A 240 3.08 -26.90 -17.80
N THR A 241 1.90 -27.37 -17.40
CA THR A 241 1.46 -27.34 -16.01
C THR A 241 2.15 -28.42 -15.18
N GLY A 242 2.09 -28.32 -13.85
CA GLY A 242 2.56 -29.36 -12.94
C GLY A 242 1.84 -30.71 -13.08
N SER A 243 0.66 -30.74 -13.69
CA SER A 243 -0.03 -31.99 -14.05
C SER A 243 0.43 -32.57 -15.40
N GLY A 244 1.41 -31.95 -16.07
CA GLY A 244 1.94 -32.36 -17.37
C GLY A 244 1.08 -31.93 -18.57
N GLN A 245 0.07 -31.08 -18.38
CA GLN A 245 -0.76 -30.58 -19.48
C GLN A 245 -0.04 -29.44 -20.20
N ALA A 246 0.11 -29.55 -21.52
CA ALA A 246 0.63 -28.47 -22.35
C ALA A 246 -0.51 -27.52 -22.77
N LEU A 247 -0.34 -26.24 -22.49
CA LEU A 247 -1.25 -25.16 -22.87
C LEU A 247 -0.53 -24.25 -23.87
N ALA A 248 -1.08 -24.13 -25.07
CA ALA A 248 -0.56 -23.18 -26.05
C ALA A 248 -0.96 -21.76 -25.62
N ALA A 249 0.01 -20.85 -25.59
CA ALA A 249 -0.26 -19.44 -25.35
C ALA A 249 -0.59 -18.77 -26.68
N ALA A 250 -1.69 -18.01 -26.72
CA ALA A 250 -1.81 -16.95 -27.71
C ALA A 250 -0.70 -15.90 -27.46
N PRO A 251 -0.35 -15.05 -28.43
CA PRO A 251 0.57 -13.95 -28.18
C PRO A 251 -0.02 -13.04 -27.10
N GLY A 252 0.60 -13.01 -25.91
CA GLY A 252 0.24 -12.10 -24.83
C GLY A 252 -0.17 -12.81 -23.56
N LEU A 253 0.71 -12.71 -22.55
CA LEU A 253 0.53 -13.04 -21.15
C LEU A 253 0.73 -14.52 -20.77
N LEU A 254 1.99 -14.85 -20.47
CA LEU A 254 2.27 -15.73 -19.33
C LEU A 254 2.57 -14.83 -18.12
N GLU A 255 1.64 -14.77 -17.18
CA GLU A 255 1.92 -14.22 -15.85
C GLU A 255 2.51 -15.36 -15.02
N GLU A 256 3.77 -15.20 -14.65
CA GLU A 256 4.33 -16.00 -13.59
C GLU A 256 5.06 -15.04 -12.65
N LEU A 257 4.77 -15.15 -11.36
CA LEU A 257 5.62 -14.65 -10.28
C LEU A 257 6.90 -15.49 -10.27
N LEU A 258 7.65 -15.46 -11.38
CA LEU A 258 9.02 -15.89 -11.39
C LEU A 258 9.75 -14.86 -10.56
N SER A 259 10.24 -15.23 -9.38
CA SER A 259 11.30 -14.43 -8.78
C SER A 259 12.39 -14.23 -9.85
N ALA A 260 13.01 -13.06 -9.92
CA ALA A 260 14.01 -12.77 -10.97
C ALA A 260 15.09 -13.88 -11.10
N ASP A 261 15.37 -14.58 -9.99
CA ASP A 261 16.27 -15.75 -9.93
C ASP A 261 15.72 -17.04 -10.56
N SER A 262 14.39 -17.23 -10.59
CA SER A 262 13.70 -18.43 -11.10
C SER A 262 13.47 -18.40 -12.62
N ALA A 263 13.52 -17.21 -13.24
CA ALA A 263 13.29 -16.99 -14.67
C ALA A 263 14.50 -17.29 -15.56
N LEU A 264 15.69 -17.45 -14.96
CA LEU A 264 16.92 -17.71 -15.69
C LEU A 264 17.01 -19.21 -16.05
N PRO A 265 17.27 -19.58 -17.31
CA PRO A 265 17.47 -20.97 -17.69
C PRO A 265 18.62 -21.57 -16.87
N ALA A 266 18.40 -22.75 -16.29
CA ALA A 266 19.35 -23.50 -15.45
C ALA A 266 20.68 -23.92 -16.15
N GLY A 267 21.01 -23.33 -17.30
CA GLY A 267 22.26 -23.53 -18.05
C GLY A 267 22.99 -22.24 -18.45
N GLU A 268 22.44 -21.06 -18.11
CA GLU A 268 23.14 -19.78 -18.25
C GLU A 268 23.36 -19.17 -16.85
N SER A 269 24.05 -19.93 -15.98
CA SER A 269 25.01 -19.25 -15.11
C SER A 269 25.93 -18.49 -16.07
N ALA A 270 25.95 -17.17 -15.96
CA ALA A 270 26.80 -16.34 -16.79
C ALA A 270 28.25 -16.84 -16.67
N ALA A 271 28.67 -17.65 -17.64
CA ALA A 271 30.06 -18.01 -17.84
C ALA A 271 30.78 -16.71 -18.24
N GLY A 272 31.17 -15.93 -17.23
CA GLY A 272 31.76 -14.60 -17.40
C GLY A 272 31.34 -13.54 -16.39
N ILE A 273 30.50 -13.83 -15.39
CA ILE A 273 30.43 -12.96 -14.19
C ILE A 273 31.58 -13.41 -13.29
N ASP A 274 32.63 -12.58 -13.23
CA ASP A 274 33.62 -12.62 -12.17
C ASP A 274 32.88 -12.80 -10.84
N ASP A 275 33.28 -13.82 -10.07
CA ASP A 275 32.79 -14.18 -8.73
C ASP A 275 33.18 -13.12 -7.67
N SER A 276 33.27 -11.86 -8.10
CA SER A 276 33.63 -10.66 -7.35
C SER A 276 32.67 -9.50 -7.62
N ALA A 277 31.51 -9.74 -8.23
CA ALA A 277 30.41 -8.78 -8.20
C ALA A 277 29.84 -8.76 -6.77
N ASP A 278 29.94 -7.60 -6.12
CA ASP A 278 29.41 -7.27 -4.80
C ASP A 278 28.15 -8.07 -4.45
N GLU A 279 28.05 -8.52 -3.20
CA GLU A 279 26.77 -8.79 -2.54
C GLU A 279 25.93 -7.50 -2.57
N SER A 280 25.39 -7.14 -3.72
CA SER A 280 24.43 -6.05 -3.87
C SER A 280 23.20 -6.51 -3.11
N ALA A 281 23.12 -6.10 -1.84
CA ALA A 281 22.08 -6.45 -0.90
C ALA A 281 20.73 -6.51 -1.63
N GLN A 282 20.21 -7.73 -1.80
CA GLN A 282 18.91 -7.93 -2.39
C GLN A 282 17.93 -7.14 -1.54
N GLN A 283 17.43 -6.05 -2.11
CA GLN A 283 16.64 -5.10 -1.36
C GLN A 283 15.42 -5.87 -0.84
N CYS A 284 15.18 -5.82 0.47
CA CYS A 284 14.06 -6.49 1.10
C CYS A 284 13.16 -5.43 1.72
N HIS A 285 11.96 -5.82 2.08
CA HIS A 285 11.07 -4.98 2.89
C HIS A 285 10.84 -5.68 4.21
N SER A 286 11.06 -4.95 5.30
CA SER A 286 10.83 -5.43 6.65
C SER A 286 9.38 -5.17 7.02
N GLN A 287 8.67 -6.20 7.45
CA GLN A 287 7.26 -6.11 7.85
C GLN A 287 7.03 -6.74 9.22
N ALA A 288 6.09 -6.17 9.97
CA ALA A 288 5.59 -6.75 11.20
C ALA A 288 4.07 -6.63 11.27
N VAL A 289 3.44 -7.60 11.92
CA VAL A 289 2.03 -7.55 12.29
C VAL A 289 1.88 -7.86 13.76
N ALA A 290 1.10 -7.06 14.48
CA ALA A 290 0.78 -7.26 15.88
C ALA A 290 -0.74 -7.29 16.11
N ILE A 291 -1.18 -8.14 17.03
CA ILE A 291 -2.56 -8.14 17.54
C ILE A 291 -2.56 -7.38 18.86
N LEU A 292 -3.30 -6.28 18.93
CA LEU A 292 -3.40 -5.42 20.12
C LEU A 292 -4.70 -5.67 20.89
N ASP A 293 -4.65 -5.44 22.20
CA ASP A 293 -5.83 -5.50 23.07
C ASP A 293 -6.62 -4.19 23.15
N GLN A 294 -6.01 -3.08 22.75
CA GLN A 294 -6.57 -1.72 22.77
C GLN A 294 -6.02 -0.92 21.58
N PRO A 295 -6.70 0.16 21.16
CA PRO A 295 -6.18 1.00 20.08
C PRO A 295 -4.98 1.84 20.56
N LEU A 296 -4.16 2.31 19.61
CA LEU A 296 -3.03 3.21 19.86
C LEU A 296 -3.48 4.58 20.40
N GLN A 297 -4.66 5.05 19.98
CA GLN A 297 -5.32 6.27 20.45
C GLN A 297 -6.78 5.95 20.78
N GLU A 298 -7.31 6.54 21.86
CA GLU A 298 -8.70 6.35 22.25
C GLU A 298 -9.65 6.81 21.13
N GLU A 299 -10.77 6.09 20.95
CA GLU A 299 -11.82 6.36 19.94
C GLU A 299 -11.40 6.20 18.45
N GLU A 300 -10.12 5.92 18.17
CA GLU A 300 -9.60 5.77 16.81
C GLU A 300 -9.26 4.30 16.51
N SER A 301 -10.08 3.68 15.67
CA SER A 301 -9.95 2.30 15.20
C SER A 301 -9.06 2.14 13.97
N GLN A 302 -9.05 3.10 13.04
CA GLN A 302 -8.21 3.09 11.84
C GLN A 302 -7.28 4.30 11.81
N VAL A 303 -5.99 4.10 12.09
CA VAL A 303 -5.00 5.17 12.12
C VAL A 303 -3.73 4.79 11.38
N LEU A 304 -3.10 5.78 10.76
CA LEU A 304 -1.76 5.65 10.19
C LEU A 304 -0.79 6.45 11.04
N VAL A 305 0.24 5.81 11.59
CA VAL A 305 1.31 6.47 12.32
C VAL A 305 2.57 6.38 11.50
N VAL A 306 3.22 7.51 11.28
CA VAL A 306 4.51 7.60 10.60
C VAL A 306 5.59 7.87 11.63
N ILE A 307 6.61 7.02 11.68
CA ILE A 307 7.79 7.21 12.50
C ILE A 307 8.91 7.70 11.56
N PRO A 308 9.28 9.00 11.61
CA PRO A 308 10.32 9.53 10.73
C PRO A 308 11.68 8.85 10.96
N PRO A 309 12.61 8.89 9.98
CA PRO A 309 13.99 8.46 10.16
C PRO A 309 14.62 9.03 11.44
N GLY A 310 15.37 8.18 12.15
CA GLY A 310 16.09 8.54 13.37
C GLY A 310 15.22 8.70 14.63
N ALA A 311 13.88 8.69 14.53
CA ALA A 311 13.01 8.92 15.67
C ALA A 311 13.10 7.82 16.75
N VAL A 312 13.34 6.57 16.33
CA VAL A 312 13.50 5.39 17.21
C VAL A 312 14.64 4.49 16.73
N CYS A 313 15.73 5.11 16.25
CA CYS A 313 16.88 4.42 15.63
C CYS A 313 16.57 3.71 14.29
N ASN A 314 15.41 3.96 13.71
CA ASN A 314 15.04 3.51 12.38
C ASN A 314 15.79 4.31 11.30
N THR A 315 16.29 3.65 10.25
CA THR A 315 16.96 4.35 9.14
C THR A 315 15.96 4.94 8.16
N HIS A 316 14.95 4.18 7.79
CA HIS A 316 13.88 4.61 6.90
C HIS A 316 12.63 4.98 7.71
N PRO A 317 11.70 5.79 7.17
CA PRO A 317 10.42 5.97 7.83
C PRO A 317 9.74 4.61 8.03
N VAL A 318 9.10 4.43 9.19
CA VAL A 318 8.27 3.26 9.46
C VAL A 318 6.81 3.68 9.39
N TYR A 319 6.05 3.03 8.53
CA TYR A 319 4.60 3.22 8.44
C TYR A 319 3.92 2.18 9.31
N ALA A 320 3.14 2.65 10.28
CA ALA A 320 2.40 1.82 11.21
C ALA A 320 0.89 2.01 11.00
N LEU A 321 0.23 1.07 10.32
CA LEU A 321 -1.20 1.09 10.03
C LEU A 321 -1.95 0.25 11.08
N GLN A 322 -2.80 0.88 11.88
CA GLN A 322 -3.74 0.17 12.74
C GLN A 322 -5.10 0.05 12.05
N VAL A 323 -5.71 -1.12 12.12
CA VAL A 323 -7.11 -1.36 11.76
C VAL A 323 -7.87 -2.11 12.86
N GLY A 324 -9.11 -1.70 13.09
CA GLY A 324 -10.02 -2.34 14.05
C GLY A 324 -11.16 -3.12 13.38
N SER A 325 -12.12 -3.57 14.18
CA SER A 325 -13.22 -4.43 13.71
C SER A 325 -14.15 -3.79 12.68
N ALA A 326 -14.20 -2.46 12.57
CA ALA A 326 -15.04 -1.79 11.57
C ALA A 326 -14.57 -2.00 10.11
N THR A 327 -13.35 -2.50 9.91
CA THR A 327 -12.87 -2.96 8.59
C THR A 327 -13.06 -4.47 8.40
N ALA A 328 -13.72 -5.17 9.33
CA ALA A 328 -13.85 -6.63 9.35
C ALA A 328 -12.51 -7.40 9.27
N CYS A 329 -11.39 -6.74 9.62
CA CYS A 329 -10.07 -7.37 9.65
C CYS A 329 -9.74 -7.98 11.02
N ALA A 330 -10.45 -7.58 12.07
CA ALA A 330 -10.23 -8.04 13.44
C ALA A 330 -11.56 -8.29 14.18
N PRO A 331 -11.58 -9.17 15.20
CA PRO A 331 -12.74 -9.47 16.02
C PRO A 331 -13.41 -8.23 16.64
N PRO A 332 -14.74 -8.06 16.52
CA PRO A 332 -15.47 -7.05 17.29
C PRO A 332 -15.52 -7.45 18.77
N GLY A 333 -15.47 -6.45 19.66
CA GLY A 333 -15.64 -6.69 21.10
C GLY A 333 -17.02 -7.29 21.39
N ARG A 334 -17.06 -8.47 22.01
CA ARG A 334 -18.32 -9.09 22.46
C ARG A 334 -18.69 -8.52 23.83
N GLN A 335 -19.67 -7.62 23.86
CA GLN A 335 -20.26 -6.97 25.06
C GLN A 335 -19.34 -6.14 25.98
N VAL A 336 -18.01 -6.23 25.86
CA VAL A 336 -17.03 -5.47 26.67
C VAL A 336 -15.89 -4.97 25.78
N ILE A 337 -15.55 -3.68 25.88
CA ILE A 337 -14.43 -3.03 25.14
C ILE A 337 -13.12 -3.82 25.27
N LEU A 338 -12.90 -4.47 26.43
CA LEU A 338 -11.73 -5.29 26.78
C LEU A 338 -11.50 -6.52 25.88
N LEU A 339 -12.47 -6.88 25.02
CA LEU A 339 -12.33 -7.99 24.08
C LEU A 339 -12.10 -7.56 22.63
N THR A 340 -12.15 -6.25 22.34
CA THR A 340 -11.87 -5.74 20.99
C THR A 340 -10.40 -5.97 20.67
N LYS A 341 -10.12 -6.42 19.45
CA LYS A 341 -8.75 -6.61 18.96
C LYS A 341 -8.49 -5.67 17.80
N PHE A 342 -7.23 -5.25 17.67
CA PHE A 342 -6.76 -4.41 16.58
C PHE A 342 -5.58 -5.10 15.92
N LEU A 343 -5.47 -4.95 14.60
CA LEU A 343 -4.26 -5.33 13.87
C LEU A 343 -3.42 -4.07 13.68
N LEU A 344 -2.15 -4.17 14.02
CA LEU A 344 -1.15 -3.13 13.79
C LEU A 344 -0.10 -3.70 12.84
N TYR A 345 0.01 -3.08 11.68
CA TYR A 345 1.00 -3.42 10.67
C TYR A 345 2.13 -2.40 10.69
N LEU A 346 3.39 -2.84 10.65
CA LEU A 346 4.54 -1.97 10.43
C LEU A 346 5.24 -2.38 9.14
N SER A 347 5.68 -1.39 8.35
CA SER A 347 6.48 -1.62 7.15
C SER A 347 7.59 -0.56 7.00
N THR A 348 8.74 -1.00 6.50
CA THR A 348 9.86 -0.13 6.15
C THR A 348 10.80 -0.83 5.16
N PRO A 349 11.53 -0.11 4.30
CA PRO A 349 12.65 -0.70 3.56
C PRO A 349 13.66 -1.37 4.51
N SER A 350 14.04 -2.60 4.20
CA SER A 350 14.94 -3.40 5.04
C SER A 350 16.35 -2.82 4.98
N LYS A 351 16.99 -2.72 6.15
CA LYS A 351 18.43 -2.42 6.25
C LYS A 351 19.16 -3.52 7.01
N ALA A 352 18.52 -4.08 8.02
CA ALA A 352 19.02 -5.24 8.74
C ALA A 352 18.73 -6.55 8.00
N PRO A 353 19.42 -7.65 8.36
CA PRO A 353 19.13 -8.99 7.82
C PRO A 353 17.74 -9.52 8.17
N THR A 354 17.15 -9.04 9.28
CA THR A 354 15.84 -9.51 9.76
C THR A 354 14.89 -8.35 10.00
N ALA A 355 13.61 -8.55 9.68
CA ALA A 355 12.56 -7.57 9.96
C ALA A 355 12.41 -7.24 11.45
N ALA A 356 12.76 -8.18 12.34
CA ALA A 356 12.74 -7.95 13.78
C ALA A 356 13.78 -6.90 14.21
N GLU A 357 14.98 -6.91 13.63
CA GLU A 357 16.01 -5.90 13.92
C GLU A 357 15.60 -4.51 13.44
N ASP A 358 14.97 -4.41 12.27
CA ASP A 358 14.51 -3.12 11.73
C ASP A 358 13.29 -2.56 12.49
N LEU A 359 12.34 -3.42 12.88
CA LEU A 359 11.01 -2.97 13.34
C LEU A 359 10.76 -3.08 14.83
N ARG A 360 11.53 -3.88 15.59
CA ARG A 360 11.32 -4.02 17.04
C ARG A 360 11.40 -2.69 17.80
N PRO A 361 12.36 -1.77 17.54
CA PRO A 361 12.39 -0.48 18.21
C PRO A 361 11.13 0.36 17.97
N SER A 362 10.60 0.30 16.74
CA SER A 362 9.36 0.97 16.36
C SER A 362 8.13 0.36 17.02
N LEU A 363 8.05 -0.97 17.07
CA LEU A 363 6.94 -1.65 17.75
C LEU A 363 6.97 -1.35 19.26
N GLU A 364 8.12 -1.45 19.92
CA GLU A 364 8.30 -1.14 21.35
C GLU A 364 7.97 0.31 21.70
N ALA A 365 8.20 1.25 20.77
CA ALA A 365 7.80 2.64 20.94
C ALA A 365 6.27 2.82 20.99
N LEU A 366 5.54 2.06 20.16
CA LEU A 366 4.09 2.18 20.02
C LEU A 366 3.30 1.33 21.02
N VAL A 367 3.81 0.16 21.42
CA VAL A 367 3.05 -0.85 22.18
C VAL A 367 3.83 -1.41 23.36
N ASN A 368 3.11 -1.95 24.33
CA ASN A 368 3.70 -2.69 25.44
C ASN A 368 3.98 -4.14 25.02
N MET A 369 5.27 -4.47 24.95
CA MET A 369 5.77 -5.80 24.60
C MET A 369 6.19 -6.64 25.83
N ARG A 370 6.07 -6.12 27.06
CA ARG A 370 6.53 -6.76 28.30
C ARG A 370 5.72 -8.02 28.65
N GLY A 371 6.09 -9.17 28.10
CA GLY A 371 5.38 -10.45 28.29
C GLY A 371 5.29 -11.33 27.04
N LEU A 372 5.72 -10.79 25.89
CA LEU A 372 5.94 -11.56 24.68
C LEU A 372 7.15 -12.50 24.86
N SER A 373 6.96 -13.78 24.54
CA SER A 373 8.06 -14.76 24.50
C SER A 373 8.08 -15.47 23.15
N CYS A 374 9.28 -15.66 22.60
CA CYS A 374 9.52 -16.58 21.50
C CYS A 374 9.46 -18.02 22.04
N GLY A 375 8.84 -18.95 21.32
CA GLY A 375 8.63 -20.35 21.74
C GLY A 375 9.90 -21.19 22.01
N SER A 376 11.06 -20.57 22.16
CA SER A 376 12.35 -21.23 22.44
C SER A 376 13.22 -20.54 23.52
N ALA A 377 12.78 -19.47 24.19
CA ALA A 377 13.60 -18.83 25.22
C ALA A 377 12.81 -18.37 26.45
N SER A 378 12.99 -19.07 27.57
CA SER A 378 12.65 -18.61 28.90
C SER A 378 13.72 -17.62 29.39
N THR A 379 13.62 -16.34 29.01
CA THR A 379 14.43 -15.29 29.64
C THR A 379 13.57 -14.53 30.64
N SER A 380 13.91 -14.74 31.92
CA SER A 380 13.39 -14.01 33.06
C SER A 380 14.05 -12.62 33.10
N ALA A 381 13.29 -11.58 32.79
CA ALA A 381 13.66 -10.21 33.12
C ALA A 381 12.40 -9.47 33.60
N SER A 382 12.12 -9.63 34.89
CA SER A 382 11.13 -8.85 35.62
C SER A 382 11.78 -7.54 36.07
N SER A 383 11.59 -6.46 35.31
CA SER A 383 11.69 -5.10 35.85
C SER A 383 10.27 -4.61 36.14
N LYS A 384 9.89 -4.68 37.42
CA LYS A 384 8.66 -4.07 37.95
C LYS A 384 8.84 -2.56 38.04
N GLU A 385 8.62 -1.87 36.93
CA GLU A 385 8.27 -0.45 36.96
C GLU A 385 6.86 -0.30 36.38
N GLU A 386 5.91 -0.02 37.26
CA GLU A 386 4.56 0.42 36.90
C GLU A 386 4.69 1.70 36.06
N PRO A 387 4.19 1.73 34.81
CA PRO A 387 4.24 2.94 34.01
C PRO A 387 3.39 4.03 34.68
N SER A 388 3.90 5.27 34.66
CA SER A 388 3.09 6.41 35.09
C SER A 388 1.83 6.49 34.21
N ALA A 389 0.71 6.98 34.77
CA ALA A 389 -0.57 7.10 34.04
C ALA A 389 -0.50 7.95 32.75
N ALA A 390 0.64 8.60 32.46
CA ALA A 390 0.88 9.39 31.25
C ALA A 390 1.44 8.58 30.06
N ASP A 391 1.85 7.32 30.25
CA ASP A 391 2.47 6.46 29.21
C ASP A 391 1.58 5.25 28.85
N PHE A 392 0.29 5.48 28.55
CA PHE A 392 -0.57 4.40 28.08
C PHE A 392 -0.08 3.86 26.73
N ARG A 393 0.21 2.55 26.67
CA ARG A 393 0.49 1.81 25.43
C ARG A 393 -0.31 0.50 25.42
N PRO A 394 -1.00 0.16 24.32
CA PRO A 394 -1.75 -1.09 24.23
C PRO A 394 -0.80 -2.28 24.29
N LYS A 395 -1.27 -3.44 24.76
CA LYS A 395 -0.45 -4.65 24.82
C LYS A 395 -0.46 -5.35 23.48
N ALA A 396 0.71 -5.75 23.01
CA ALA A 396 0.83 -6.69 21.90
C ALA A 396 0.63 -8.13 22.42
N LEU A 397 -0.49 -8.74 22.03
CA LEU A 397 -0.84 -10.12 22.37
C LEU A 397 -0.09 -11.14 21.51
N LEU A 398 0.22 -10.73 20.28
CA LEU A 398 1.01 -11.46 19.31
C LEU A 398 1.77 -10.43 18.47
N ALA A 399 3.00 -10.74 18.08
CA ALA A 399 3.76 -9.98 17.09
C ALA A 399 4.49 -10.97 16.17
N ALA A 400 4.42 -10.76 14.86
CA ALA A 400 5.12 -11.54 13.87
C ALA A 400 5.95 -10.62 12.98
N TYR A 401 7.21 -10.99 12.71
CA TYR A 401 8.13 -10.24 11.85
C TYR A 401 8.54 -11.10 10.66
N TYR A 402 8.54 -10.52 9.46
CA TYR A 402 8.94 -11.22 8.24
C TYR A 402 9.45 -10.22 7.22
N ASN A 403 10.31 -10.70 6.31
CA ASN A 403 10.80 -9.90 5.19
C ASN A 403 10.09 -10.33 3.92
N SER A 404 9.79 -9.39 3.04
CA SER A 404 9.44 -9.67 1.65
C SER A 404 10.59 -9.30 0.71
N ALA A 405 10.72 -10.03 -0.38
CA ALA A 405 11.69 -9.72 -1.43
C ALA A 405 11.28 -8.42 -2.13
N ALA A 406 12.22 -7.48 -2.30
CA ALA A 406 12.10 -6.38 -3.25
C ALA A 406 12.91 -6.74 -4.50
N SER A 407 12.23 -7.06 -5.58
CA SER A 407 12.87 -7.29 -6.87
C SER A 407 12.36 -6.24 -7.84
N SER A 408 13.27 -5.62 -8.59
CA SER A 408 12.91 -4.86 -9.78
C SER A 408 13.05 -5.76 -10.99
N SER A 409 11.93 -6.09 -11.63
CA SER A 409 11.89 -6.87 -12.87
C SER A 409 12.56 -6.16 -14.06
N ALA A 410 12.88 -4.87 -13.96
CA ALA A 410 13.37 -4.04 -15.06
C ALA A 410 14.63 -4.60 -15.76
N SER A 411 15.57 -5.18 -15.00
CA SER A 411 16.78 -5.80 -15.56
C SER A 411 16.49 -7.18 -16.18
N ALA A 412 15.68 -8.01 -15.51
CA ALA A 412 15.29 -9.34 -16.00
C ALA A 412 14.43 -9.27 -17.28
N LEU A 413 13.57 -8.25 -17.39
CA LEU A 413 12.68 -7.99 -18.53
C LEU A 413 13.42 -7.77 -19.85
N GLN A 414 14.71 -7.39 -19.82
CA GLN A 414 15.54 -7.23 -21.03
C GLN A 414 15.91 -8.57 -21.66
N HIS A 415 15.96 -9.62 -20.85
CA HIS A 415 16.35 -10.96 -21.28
C HIS A 415 15.16 -11.88 -21.57
N LEU A 416 13.93 -11.43 -21.31
CA LEU A 416 12.71 -12.18 -21.56
C LEU A 416 12.12 -11.86 -22.95
N PRO A 417 11.49 -12.85 -23.62
CA PRO A 417 10.66 -12.60 -24.81
C PRO A 417 9.70 -11.41 -24.61
N ALA A 418 9.45 -10.64 -25.67
CA ALA A 418 8.61 -9.43 -25.61
C ALA A 418 7.16 -9.72 -25.17
N ASN A 419 6.67 -10.95 -25.42
CA ASN A 419 5.33 -11.40 -25.05
C ASN A 419 5.24 -12.04 -23.65
N ILE A 420 6.30 -11.91 -22.83
CA ILE A 420 6.29 -12.24 -21.41
C ILE A 420 6.31 -10.93 -20.62
N ALA A 421 5.45 -10.87 -19.61
CA ALA A 421 5.45 -9.84 -18.58
C ALA A 421 5.87 -10.46 -17.25
N LEU A 422 6.56 -9.67 -16.42
CA LEU A 422 6.95 -10.05 -15.09
C LEU A 422 6.42 -8.99 -14.12
N CYS A 423 5.60 -9.40 -13.16
CA CYS A 423 5.04 -8.53 -12.14
C CYS A 423 6.00 -8.46 -10.95
N ASP A 424 6.27 -7.25 -10.47
CA ASP A 424 7.08 -7.05 -9.26
C ASP A 424 6.30 -7.50 -8.01
N PRO A 425 6.99 -8.03 -6.98
CA PRO A 425 6.38 -8.26 -5.68
C PRO A 425 5.98 -6.93 -5.03
N PRO A 426 5.12 -6.94 -3.99
CA PRO A 426 4.73 -5.73 -3.28
C PRO A 426 5.94 -4.92 -2.78
N ASP A 427 6.03 -3.65 -3.18
CA ASP A 427 7.09 -2.71 -2.79
C ASP A 427 6.94 -2.15 -1.34
N ALA A 428 7.85 -1.25 -0.95
CA ALA A 428 7.82 -0.55 0.34
C ALA A 428 6.81 0.61 0.44
N THR A 429 6.12 0.96 -0.64
CA THR A 429 5.20 2.10 -0.61
C THR A 429 3.95 1.75 0.17
N ILE A 430 3.45 2.68 0.99
CA ILE A 430 2.22 2.47 1.76
C ILE A 430 0.96 2.61 0.89
N GLY A 431 1.07 3.23 -0.30
CA GLY A 431 -0.01 3.42 -1.25
C GLY A 431 -0.02 2.37 -2.38
N TYR A 432 -0.92 2.55 -3.36
CA TYR A 432 -1.04 1.66 -4.54
C TYR A 432 -0.54 2.27 -5.85
N GLU A 433 0.00 3.49 -5.82
CA GLU A 433 0.34 4.22 -7.05
C GLU A 433 1.36 3.47 -7.91
N ALA A 434 2.47 3.03 -7.32
CA ALA A 434 3.51 2.29 -8.03
C ALA A 434 2.99 0.96 -8.59
N VAL A 435 2.05 0.30 -7.90
CA VAL A 435 1.41 -0.94 -8.36
C VAL A 435 0.63 -0.69 -9.65
N ILE A 436 -0.17 0.38 -9.68
CA ILE A 436 -0.98 0.73 -10.87
C ILE A 436 -0.10 1.19 -12.03
N GLN A 437 0.94 1.98 -11.76
CA GLN A 437 1.92 2.39 -12.78
C GLN A 437 2.67 1.19 -13.36
N GLY A 438 3.07 0.23 -12.51
CA GLY A 438 3.69 -1.02 -12.94
C GLY A 438 2.77 -1.84 -13.85
N ALA A 439 1.49 -1.99 -13.47
CA ALA A 439 0.50 -2.66 -14.31
C ALA A 439 0.31 -1.96 -15.67
N GLN A 440 0.26 -0.63 -15.69
CA GLN A 440 0.15 0.17 -16.93
C GLN A 440 1.36 -0.03 -17.84
N ALA A 441 2.57 0.01 -17.28
CA ALA A 441 3.80 -0.21 -18.03
C ALA A 441 3.86 -1.62 -18.64
N LEU A 442 3.42 -2.64 -17.90
CA LEU A 442 3.35 -4.02 -18.40
C LEU A 442 2.31 -4.17 -19.50
N LEU A 443 1.13 -3.57 -19.36
CA LEU A 443 0.09 -3.59 -20.40
C LEU A 443 0.59 -2.94 -21.69
N GLN A 444 1.21 -1.75 -21.59
CA GLN A 444 1.75 -1.04 -22.75
C GLN A 444 2.88 -1.81 -23.43
N ARG A 445 3.70 -2.53 -22.67
CA ARG A 445 4.74 -3.41 -23.21
C ARG A 445 4.15 -4.59 -23.97
N LEU A 446 3.11 -5.23 -23.43
CA LEU A 446 2.48 -6.40 -24.05
C LEU A 446 1.61 -6.04 -25.27
N PHE A 447 0.96 -4.88 -25.22
CA PHE A 447 0.04 -4.41 -26.24
C PHE A 447 0.33 -2.96 -26.61
N PRO A 448 1.43 -2.68 -27.36
CA PRO A 448 1.84 -1.31 -27.68
C PRO A 448 0.81 -0.51 -28.48
N ASP A 449 0.00 -1.22 -29.28
CA ASP A 449 -1.04 -0.62 -30.13
C ASP A 449 -2.37 -0.39 -29.37
N LEU A 450 -2.49 -0.86 -28.13
CA LEU A 450 -3.68 -0.66 -27.31
C LEU A 450 -3.79 0.82 -26.94
N GLN A 451 -4.86 1.46 -27.38
CA GLN A 451 -5.18 2.83 -27.00
C GLN A 451 -6.14 2.84 -25.82
N GLY A 452 -5.91 3.75 -24.87
CA GLY A 452 -6.68 3.87 -23.63
C GLY A 452 -5.88 3.38 -22.41
N GLY A 453 -6.38 3.70 -21.20
CA GLY A 453 -5.75 3.30 -19.93
C GLY A 453 -5.84 1.79 -19.67
N LEU A 454 -5.72 1.37 -18.41
CA LEU A 454 -5.81 -0.05 -18.03
C LEU A 454 -7.11 -0.73 -18.48
N PHE A 455 -8.21 0.02 -18.46
CA PHE A 455 -9.55 -0.48 -18.75
C PHE A 455 -10.27 0.45 -19.75
N PRO A 456 -9.97 0.35 -21.06
CA PRO A 456 -10.62 1.17 -22.06
C PRO A 456 -12.08 0.71 -22.25
N GLY A 457 -13.04 1.50 -21.76
CA GLY A 457 -14.47 1.31 -22.06
C GLY A 457 -15.42 1.09 -20.87
N GLY A 458 -14.96 1.17 -19.62
CA GLY A 458 -15.85 1.00 -18.44
C GLY A 458 -16.79 2.16 -18.13
N GLY A 459 -16.80 3.20 -18.96
CA GLY A 459 -17.60 4.41 -18.72
C GLY A 459 -19.05 4.36 -19.19
N ASP A 460 -19.52 3.31 -19.88
CA ASP A 460 -20.81 3.38 -20.57
C ASP A 460 -21.51 2.02 -20.81
N ALA A 461 -21.41 1.11 -19.85
CA ALA A 461 -22.09 -0.18 -19.93
C ALA A 461 -22.92 -0.46 -18.66
N GLY A 462 -24.02 0.28 -18.49
CA GLY A 462 -25.21 -0.33 -17.87
C GLY A 462 -26.04 0.42 -16.83
N ASP A 463 -25.82 1.72 -16.54
CA ASP A 463 -26.56 2.38 -15.44
C ASP A 463 -27.68 3.36 -15.88
N ASP A 464 -27.75 3.79 -17.14
CA ASP A 464 -28.79 4.76 -17.55
C ASP A 464 -30.19 4.14 -17.76
N GLU A 465 -30.28 2.86 -18.16
CA GLU A 465 -31.60 2.20 -18.34
C GLU A 465 -32.19 1.66 -17.03
N SER A 466 -31.36 1.26 -16.04
CA SER A 466 -31.88 0.65 -14.80
C SER A 466 -32.43 1.66 -13.81
N ASP A 467 -31.86 2.86 -13.76
CA ASP A 467 -32.28 3.89 -12.82
C ASP A 467 -33.56 4.59 -13.28
N GLU A 468 -33.73 4.84 -14.59
CA GLU A 468 -35.01 5.34 -15.12
C GLU A 468 -36.14 4.31 -14.98
N GLU A 469 -35.90 3.02 -15.26
CA GLU A 469 -36.90 1.96 -15.02
C GLU A 469 -37.22 1.78 -13.52
N ALA A 470 -36.22 1.88 -12.64
CA ALA A 470 -36.44 1.80 -11.19
C ALA A 470 -37.19 3.01 -10.64
N ILE A 471 -36.90 4.23 -11.14
CA ILE A 471 -37.62 5.45 -10.77
C ILE A 471 -39.06 5.42 -11.31
N GLN A 472 -39.26 4.92 -12.53
CA GLN A 472 -40.58 4.75 -13.13
C GLN A 472 -41.41 3.71 -12.36
N ALA A 473 -40.82 2.55 -12.03
CA ALA A 473 -41.47 1.51 -11.23
C ALA A 473 -41.81 1.98 -9.80
N LEU A 474 -40.93 2.80 -9.19
CA LEU A 474 -41.19 3.41 -7.88
C LEU A 474 -42.29 4.47 -7.96
N SER A 475 -42.32 5.28 -9.03
CA SER A 475 -43.37 6.28 -9.27
C SER A 475 -44.74 5.64 -9.51
N GLU A 476 -44.79 4.53 -10.25
CA GLU A 476 -46.03 3.76 -10.47
C GLU A 476 -46.52 3.09 -9.18
N ALA A 477 -45.61 2.50 -8.40
CA ALA A 477 -45.95 1.91 -7.10
C ALA A 477 -46.43 2.94 -6.07
N LEU A 478 -45.91 4.18 -6.12
CA LEU A 478 -46.35 5.29 -5.26
C LEU A 478 -47.67 5.92 -5.73
N GLY A 479 -47.93 5.94 -7.04
CA GLY A 479 -49.20 6.36 -7.62
C GLY A 479 -50.38 5.47 -7.21
N ASP A 480 -50.15 4.15 -7.15
CA ASP A 480 -51.16 3.17 -6.69
C ASP A 480 -51.47 3.25 -5.19
N LEU A 481 -50.61 3.89 -4.41
CA LEU A 481 -50.80 4.12 -2.96
C LEU A 481 -51.54 5.43 -2.63
N GLY A 482 -51.96 6.20 -3.64
CA GLY A 482 -52.85 7.36 -3.47
C GLY A 482 -52.25 8.51 -2.66
N VAL A 483 -50.92 8.66 -2.64
CA VAL A 483 -50.26 9.82 -2.00
C VAL A 483 -50.22 10.97 -3.02
N PRO A 484 -50.83 12.14 -2.74
CA PRO A 484 -50.82 13.26 -3.68
C PRO A 484 -49.41 13.86 -3.81
N THR A 485 -48.91 13.96 -5.03
CA THR A 485 -47.68 14.66 -5.39
C THR A 485 -47.97 16.12 -5.73
N ASP A 486 -48.36 16.92 -4.73
CA ASP A 486 -48.36 18.38 -4.90
C ASP A 486 -46.94 18.91 -4.65
N GLY A 487 -46.30 19.35 -5.74
CA GLY A 487 -45.11 20.18 -5.69
C GLY A 487 -45.43 21.55 -5.06
N PRO A 488 -44.42 22.32 -4.63
CA PRO A 488 -44.64 23.60 -3.98
C PRO A 488 -45.08 24.62 -5.05
N ASP A 489 -46.39 24.78 -5.18
CA ASP A 489 -46.95 25.91 -5.92
C ASP A 489 -46.93 27.18 -5.07
N LYS A 490 -46.70 28.29 -5.75
CA LYS A 490 -46.43 29.60 -5.17
C LYS A 490 -47.64 30.19 -4.43
N ALA A 491 -47.40 30.46 -3.15
CA ALA A 491 -47.75 31.66 -2.37
C ALA A 491 -49.24 32.01 -2.09
N GLY A 492 -49.66 31.82 -0.84
CA GLY A 492 -50.93 32.31 -0.30
C GLY A 492 -51.55 31.34 0.68
#